data_AF-A0A0E3YTM0-F1
#
_entry.id   AF-A0A0E3YTM0-F1
#
_cell.length_a   1.000
_cell.length_b   1.000
_cell.length_c   1.000
_cell.angle_alpha   90.00
_cell.angle_beta   90.00
_cell.angle_gamma   90.00
#
_symmetry.space_group_name_H-M   'P 1'
#
loop_
_entity.id
_entity.type
_entity.pdbx_description
1 polymer ?
#
loop_
_entity_poly.entity_id
_entity_poly.type
_entity_poly.pdbx_seq_one_letter_code
_entity_poly.pdbx_strand_id
1 'polypeptide(L)'
;MNETSDAHPPISSGTISAWRILLRGAGVLLILFVFCFWAAKGYNKGWSQNRVPVKHLDAVTEIEFTTYEKRFVPGVDYLAGGSVLGALIFSATFFGNRRSNPV
;
A
#
# COMPACT_ATOMS: atom_id res chain seq x y z
N MET A 1 -7.20 23.64 60.36
CA MET A 1 -6.17 23.86 59.34
C MET A 1 -6.47 22.90 58.20
N ASN A 2 -6.93 23.42 57.07
CA ASN A 2 -7.40 22.63 55.93
C ASN A 2 -6.31 22.70 54.85
N GLU A 3 -5.39 21.73 54.84
CA GLU A 3 -4.40 21.60 53.76
C GLU A 3 -5.05 20.84 52.60
N THR A 4 -5.74 21.59 51.74
CA THR A 4 -6.19 21.13 50.42
C THR A 4 -5.45 21.94 49.36
N SER A 5 -4.27 21.49 48.95
CA SER A 5 -3.65 21.86 47.67
C SER A 5 -2.36 21.09 47.56
N ASP A 6 -2.37 20.03 46.75
CA ASP A 6 -1.25 19.57 45.89
C ASP A 6 -1.72 18.33 45.11
N ALA A 7 -3.00 18.28 44.73
CA ALA A 7 -3.50 17.27 43.82
C ALA A 7 -3.18 17.74 42.39
N HIS A 8 -1.99 17.40 41.90
CA HIS A 8 -1.71 17.43 40.47
C HIS A 8 -2.79 16.60 39.75
N PRO A 9 -3.51 17.14 38.75
CA PRO A 9 -4.49 16.36 38.02
C PRO A 9 -3.77 15.18 37.34
N PRO A 10 -4.32 13.96 37.35
CA PRO A 10 -3.73 12.86 36.63
C PRO A 10 -3.69 13.23 35.14
N ILE A 11 -2.48 13.31 34.60
CA ILE A 11 -2.27 13.57 33.17
C ILE A 11 -2.85 12.36 32.45
N SER A 12 -4.04 12.52 31.86
CA SER A 12 -4.66 11.50 31.03
C SER A 12 -3.77 11.25 29.81
N SER A 13 -2.99 10.17 29.87
CA SER A 13 -2.25 9.66 28.73
C SER A 13 -3.27 9.10 27.73
N GLY A 14 -3.50 9.85 26.65
CA GLY A 14 -4.40 9.42 25.58
C GLY A 14 -3.86 8.15 24.90
N THR A 15 -4.34 6.98 25.31
CA THR A 15 -3.95 5.70 24.71
C THR A 15 -4.52 5.61 23.30
N ILE A 16 -3.67 5.72 22.28
CA ILE A 16 -4.05 5.39 20.91
C ILE A 16 -4.41 3.90 20.87
N SER A 17 -5.65 3.58 20.51
CA SER A 17 -6.10 2.19 20.41
C SER A 17 -5.14 1.38 19.51
N ALA A 18 -4.64 0.25 20.04
CA ALA A 18 -3.69 -0.63 19.36
C ALA A 18 -4.16 -1.04 17.95
N TRP A 19 -5.47 -1.21 17.77
CA TRP A 19 -6.08 -1.53 16.48
C TRP A 19 -5.81 -0.47 15.40
N ARG A 20 -5.80 0.83 15.77
CA ARG A 20 -5.51 1.93 14.84
C ARG A 20 -4.05 1.92 14.42
N ILE A 21 -3.15 1.55 15.32
CA ILE A 21 -1.72 1.41 15.05
C ILE A 21 -1.50 0.24 14.08
N LEU A 22 -2.16 -0.90 14.33
CA LEU A 22 -2.10 -2.07 13.45
C LEU A 22 -2.60 -1.75 12.03
N LEU A 23 -3.74 -1.08 11.88
CA LEU A 23 -4.27 -0.69 10.57
C LEU A 23 -3.34 0.26 9.82
N ARG A 24 -2.75 1.24 10.51
CA ARG A 24 -1.79 2.16 9.91
C ARG A 24 -0.53 1.43 9.44
N GLY A 25 0.00 0.54 10.29
CA GLY A 25 1.13 -0.31 9.94
C GLY A 25 0.83 -1.18 8.73
N ALA A 26 -0.33 -1.84 8.71
CA ALA A 26 -0.76 -2.66 7.58
C ALA A 26 -0.90 -1.85 6.28
N GLY A 27 -1.47 -0.64 6.33
CA GLY A 27 -1.58 0.24 5.17
C GLY A 27 -0.22 0.63 4.59
N VAL A 28 0.73 1.04 5.45
CA VAL A 28 2.09 1.39 5.02
C VAL A 28 2.84 0.19 4.48
N LEU A 29 2.77 -0.95 5.17
CA LEU A 29 3.41 -2.20 4.73
C LEU A 29 2.87 -2.68 3.37
N LEU A 30 1.56 -2.53 3.14
CA LEU A 30 0.96 -2.88 1.85
C LEU A 30 1.51 -2.01 0.72
N ILE A 31 1.62 -0.69 0.92
CA ILE A 31 2.18 0.24 -0.08
C ILE A 31 3.63 -0.13 -0.39
N LEU A 32 4.44 -0.36 0.65
CA LEU A 32 5.84 -0.77 0.49
C LEU A 32 5.96 -2.12 -0.24
N PHE A 33 5.11 -3.09 0.12
CA PHE A 33 5.10 -4.39 -0.51
C PHE A 33 4.76 -4.30 -2.01
N VAL A 34 3.72 -3.54 -2.36
CA VAL A 34 3.32 -3.33 -3.75
C VAL A 34 4.43 -2.62 -4.54
N PHE A 35 5.07 -1.60 -3.94
CA PHE A 35 6.19 -0.90 -4.56
C PHE A 35 7.38 -1.84 -4.81
N CYS A 36 7.81 -2.59 -3.79
CA CYS A 36 8.88 -3.57 -3.90
C CYS A 36 8.58 -4.67 -4.93
N PHE A 37 7.32 -5.15 -4.98
CA PHE A 37 6.90 -6.16 -5.95
C PHE A 37 6.93 -5.62 -7.39
N TRP A 38 6.44 -4.41 -7.61
CA TRP A 38 6.49 -3.73 -8.92
C TRP A 38 7.93 -3.49 -9.38
N ALA A 39 8.78 -3.03 -8.45
CA ALA A 39 10.21 -2.86 -8.65
C ALA A 39 10.90 -4.17 -9.07
N ALA A 40 10.72 -5.24 -8.30
CA ALA A 40 11.36 -6.54 -8.54
C ALA A 40 10.93 -7.17 -9.87
N LYS A 41 9.72 -6.89 -10.36
CA LYS A 41 9.16 -7.48 -11.58
C LYS A 41 9.51 -6.72 -12.87
N GLY A 42 10.35 -5.68 -12.78
CA GLY A 42 10.95 -5.03 -13.95
C GLY A 42 10.53 -3.58 -14.17
N TYR A 43 9.89 -2.93 -13.19
CA TYR A 43 9.55 -1.50 -13.24
C TYR A 43 8.79 -1.12 -14.53
N ASN A 44 7.80 -1.93 -14.92
CA ASN A 44 7.06 -1.63 -16.13
C ASN A 44 6.23 -0.36 -15.92
N LYS A 45 6.62 0.70 -16.64
CA LYS A 45 5.94 2.01 -16.65
C LYS A 45 4.64 1.99 -17.46
N GLY A 46 4.40 0.95 -18.25
CA GLY A 46 3.16 0.73 -18.98
C GLY A 46 2.07 0.08 -18.14
N TRP A 47 1.02 -0.37 -18.82
CA TRP A 47 -0.05 -1.17 -18.23
C TRP A 47 0.41 -2.60 -17.90
N SER A 48 -0.28 -3.25 -16.96
CA SER A 48 -0.04 -4.64 -16.61
C SER A 48 -0.19 -5.55 -17.83
N GLN A 49 0.74 -6.49 -17.96
CA GLN A 49 0.81 -7.41 -19.09
C GLN A 49 0.93 -8.84 -18.60
N ASN A 50 0.16 -9.74 -19.21
CA ASN A 50 0.21 -11.18 -18.93
C ASN A 50 0.98 -11.95 -20.03
N ARG A 51 1.32 -11.26 -21.12
CA ARG A 51 2.09 -11.78 -22.25
C ARG A 51 3.13 -10.75 -22.62
N VAL A 52 4.40 -11.16 -22.64
CA VAL A 52 5.51 -10.29 -23.01
C VAL A 52 6.04 -10.74 -24.36
N PRO A 53 6.18 -9.82 -25.34
CA PRO A 53 6.85 -10.14 -26.60
C PRO A 53 8.33 -10.36 -26.33
N VAL A 54 8.81 -11.58 -26.60
CA VAL A 54 10.22 -11.95 -26.57
C VAL A 54 10.67 -12.16 -28.01
N LYS A 55 11.70 -11.42 -28.41
CA LYS A 55 12.31 -11.60 -29.72
C LYS A 55 13.20 -12.85 -29.66
N HIS A 56 12.92 -13.80 -30.54
CA HIS A 56 13.76 -14.95 -30.77
C HIS A 56 14.35 -14.85 -32.17
N LEU A 57 15.61 -15.23 -32.30
CA LEU A 57 16.28 -15.37 -33.58
C LEU A 57 16.35 -16.87 -33.87
N ASP A 58 15.79 -17.28 -35.00
CA ASP A 58 15.88 -18.67 -35.44
C ASP A 58 17.33 -18.96 -35.86
N ALA A 59 17.95 -19.97 -35.25
CA ALA A 59 19.34 -20.35 -35.52
C ALA A 59 19.56 -20.90 -36.92
N VAL A 60 18.50 -21.34 -37.61
CA VAL A 60 18.61 -21.93 -38.96
C VAL A 60 18.29 -20.91 -40.05
N THR A 61 17.25 -20.11 -39.85
CA THR A 61 16.76 -19.18 -40.88
C THR A 61 17.22 -17.74 -40.67
N GLU A 62 17.81 -17.42 -39.51
CA GLU A 62 18.21 -16.07 -39.08
C GLU A 62 17.07 -15.04 -39.09
N ILE A 63 15.81 -15.50 -39.15
CA ILE A 63 14.65 -14.62 -39.12
C ILE A 63 14.30 -14.28 -37.66
N GLU A 64 14.11 -13.00 -37.37
CA GLU A 64 13.55 -12.55 -36.09
C GLU A 64 12.05 -12.87 -36.03
N PHE A 65 11.64 -13.67 -35.04
CA PHE A 65 10.24 -13.88 -34.72
C PHE A 65 9.91 -13.43 -33.30
N THR A 66 8.71 -12.89 -33.10
CA THR A 66 8.24 -12.46 -31.78
C THR A 66 7.38 -13.57 -31.19
N THR A 67 7.88 -14.22 -30.14
CA THR A 67 7.09 -15.18 -29.36
C THR A 67 6.52 -14.47 -28.15
N TYR A 68 5.27 -14.78 -27.82
CA TYR A 68 4.65 -14.25 -26.60
C TYR A 68 4.84 -15.24 -25.46
N GLU A 69 5.73 -14.91 -24.53
CA GLU A 69 5.87 -15.67 -23.30
C GLU A 69 4.79 -15.28 -22.29
N LYS A 70 4.21 -16.29 -21.63
CA LYS A 70 3.26 -16.09 -20.52
C LYS A 70 4.04 -15.65 -19.27
N ARG A 71 4.29 -14.36 -19.17
CA ARG A 71 4.91 -13.73 -18.00
C ARG A 71 4.06 -12.57 -17.53
N PHE A 72 3.66 -12.60 -16.27
CA PHE A 72 2.99 -11.47 -15.64
C PHE A 72 4.01 -10.39 -15.28
N VAL A 73 3.78 -9.19 -15.79
CA VAL A 73 4.54 -7.97 -15.51
C VAL A 73 3.55 -6.93 -14.97
N PRO A 74 3.62 -6.60 -13.68
CA PRO A 74 2.77 -5.58 -13.08
C PRO A 74 3.12 -4.21 -13.66
N GLY A 75 2.10 -3.48 -14.11
CA GLY A 75 2.24 -2.12 -14.62
C GLY A 75 2.02 -1.08 -13.54
N VAL A 76 1.96 0.18 -13.98
CA VAL A 76 1.64 1.34 -13.13
C VAL A 76 0.23 1.24 -12.54
N ASP A 77 -0.69 0.56 -13.22
CA ASP A 77 -2.05 0.31 -12.73
C ASP A 77 -2.07 -0.53 -11.45
N TYR A 78 -1.21 -1.55 -11.35
CA TYR A 78 -1.05 -2.34 -10.14
C TYR A 78 -0.43 -1.53 -9.00
N LEU A 79 0.59 -0.72 -9.33
CA LEU A 79 1.23 0.16 -8.37
C LEU A 79 0.26 1.21 -7.82
N ALA A 80 -0.46 1.89 -8.72
CA ALA A 80 -1.42 2.92 -8.38
C ALA A 80 -2.61 2.33 -7.61
N GLY A 81 -3.18 1.22 -8.10
CA GLY A 81 -4.30 0.54 -7.44
C GLY A 81 -3.94 0.07 -6.03
N GLY A 82 -2.78 -0.58 -5.86
CA GLY A 82 -2.31 -1.02 -4.55
C GLY A 82 -1.98 0.15 -3.61
N SER A 83 -1.40 1.23 -4.14
CA SER A 83 -1.09 2.42 -3.35
C SER A 83 -2.36 3.14 -2.89
N VAL A 84 -3.36 3.28 -3.77
CA VAL A 84 -4.66 3.86 -3.45
C VAL A 84 -5.36 3.03 -2.38
N LEU A 85 -5.36 1.70 -2.50
CA LEU A 85 -5.95 0.84 -1.48
C LEU A 85 -5.26 1.00 -0.12
N GLY A 86 -3.93 1.03 -0.08
CA GLY A 86 -3.17 1.29 1.14
C GLY A 86 -3.47 2.66 1.74
N ALA A 87 -3.57 3.70 0.89
CA ALA A 87 -3.92 5.05 1.30
C ALA A 87 -5.35 5.14 1.84
N LEU A 88 -6.30 4.39 1.27
CA LEU A 88 -7.68 4.31 1.75
C LEU A 88 -7.75 3.67 3.15
N ILE A 89 -7.05 2.56 3.36
CA ILE A 89 -6.98 1.90 4.68
C ILE A 89 -6.36 2.83 5.72
N PHE A 90 -5.27 3.51 5.35
CA PHE A 90 -4.62 4.48 6.21
C PHE A 90 -5.54 5.66 6.54
N SER A 91 -6.20 6.23 5.53
CA SER A 91 -7.10 7.39 5.68
C SER A 91 -8.37 7.05 6.44
N ALA A 92 -8.95 5.86 6.24
CA ALA A 92 -10.12 5.38 6.96
C ALA A 92 -9.91 5.37 8.49
N THR A 93 -8.66 5.16 8.93
CA THR A 93 -8.30 5.21 10.36
C THR A 93 -8.53 6.59 11.00
N PHE A 94 -8.64 7.66 10.20
CA PHE A 94 -8.87 9.03 10.67
C PHE A 94 -10.37 9.40 10.72
N PHE A 95 -11.24 8.74 9.95
CA PHE A 95 -12.66 9.13 9.83
C PHE A 95 -13.58 8.65 10.96
N GLY A 96 -13.14 7.72 11.82
CA GLY A 96 -13.95 7.13 12.89
C GLY A 96 -14.29 8.04 14.08
N ASN A 97 -13.97 9.33 14.05
CA ASN A 97 -14.14 10.25 15.20
C ASN A 97 -15.33 11.21 15.10
N ARG A 98 -16.23 11.04 14.12
CA ARG A 98 -17.47 11.82 14.06
C ARG A 98 -18.50 11.24 15.04
N ARG A 99 -18.43 11.63 16.31
CA ARG A 99 -19.59 11.52 17.21
C ARG A 99 -20.66 12.49 16.69
N SER A 100 -21.70 11.97 16.04
CA SER A 100 -22.94 12.73 15.84
C SER A 100 -23.62 12.82 17.19
N ASN A 101 -23.58 14.00 17.81
CA ASN A 101 -24.39 14.26 19.00
C ASN A 101 -25.84 14.42 18.51
N PRO A 102 -26.80 13.56 18.91
CA PRO A 102 -28.21 13.87 18.68
C PRO A 102 -28.59 15.05 19.58
N VAL A 103 -29.22 16.07 18.97
CA VAL A 103 -29.82 17.23 19.66
C VAL A 103 -31.12 16.81 20.32
#